data_AF-A0AAN8LAD8-F1
#
_entry.id   AF-A0AAN8LAD8-F1
#
_cell.length_a   1.000
_cell.length_b   1.000
_cell.length_c   1.000
_cell.angle_alpha   90.00
_cell.angle_beta   90.00
_cell.angle_gamma   90.00
#
_symmetry.space_group_name_H-M   'P 1'
#
loop_
_entity.id
_entity.type
_entity.pdbx_description
1 polymer ?
#
loop_
_entity_poly.entity_id
_entity_poly.type
_entity_poly.pdbx_seq_one_letter_code
_entity_poly.pdbx_strand_id
1 'polypeptide(L)'
;MSGEEIITTYMHMEVREKIVLVGKSLSSDQPVIYVRDMQETEKVKHKVTVYKMQRDSNSVALAFCFLYENQPFFFVVKGNDVKLEKITDVKTACSDVRCLFQWNEKSGEWGNLKSVAEPQKYLRIVDNKVTLGTWNQVVEFRLNSK
;
A
#
# COMPACT_ATOMS: atom_id res chain seq x y z
N MET A 1 22.18 -1.67 -9.43
CA MET A 1 22.35 -2.22 -8.07
C MET A 1 21.20 -3.17 -7.81
N SER A 2 21.48 -4.47 -7.64
CA SER A 2 20.47 -5.45 -7.23
C SER A 2 20.42 -5.48 -5.71
N GLY A 3 19.55 -4.68 -5.11
CA GLY A 3 19.21 -4.84 -3.70
C GLY A 3 18.47 -6.16 -3.52
N GLU A 4 18.76 -6.88 -2.43
CA GLU A 4 17.97 -8.07 -2.07
C GLU A 4 16.51 -7.66 -1.87
N GLU A 5 15.61 -8.37 -2.55
CA GLU A 5 14.17 -8.18 -2.43
C GLU A 5 13.67 -9.06 -1.28
N ILE A 6 13.38 -8.44 -0.12
CA ILE A 6 12.75 -9.17 0.98
C ILE A 6 11.25 -9.14 0.76
N ILE A 7 10.66 -10.32 0.63
CA ILE A 7 9.24 -10.50 0.39
C ILE A 7 8.59 -10.91 1.71
N THR A 8 7.54 -10.19 2.12
CA THR A 8 6.74 -10.57 3.29
C THR A 8 5.26 -10.46 2.98
N THR A 9 4.51 -11.54 3.19
CA THR A 9 3.05 -11.55 3.04
C THR A 9 2.39 -11.36 4.40
N TYR A 10 1.46 -10.42 4.45
CA TYR A 10 0.66 -10.07 5.61
C TYR A 10 -0.79 -10.44 5.35
N MET A 11 -1.54 -10.70 6.43
CA MET A 11 -2.96 -11.04 6.34
C MET A 11 -3.78 -9.86 5.84
N HIS A 12 -3.44 -8.64 6.27
CA HIS A 12 -4.07 -7.41 5.81
C HIS A 12 -3.28 -6.15 6.19
N MET A 13 -3.69 -5.03 5.61
CA MET A 13 -3.20 -3.69 5.92
C MET A 13 -4.29 -2.90 6.64
N GLU A 14 -3.92 -2.20 7.69
CA GLU A 14 -4.84 -1.48 8.57
C GLU A 14 -4.55 0.02 8.58
N VAL A 15 -5.60 0.79 8.85
CA VAL A 15 -5.55 2.18 9.35
C VAL A 15 -6.25 2.14 10.70
N ARG A 16 -5.96 3.03 11.66
CA ARG A 16 -6.58 2.94 13.01
C ARG A 16 -8.09 2.66 12.93
N GLU A 17 -8.53 1.57 13.58
CA GLU A 17 -9.92 1.08 13.63
C GLU A 17 -10.55 0.67 12.29
N LYS A 18 -9.75 0.67 11.22
CA LYS A 18 -10.17 0.43 9.83
C LYS A 18 -9.26 -0.56 9.12
N ILE A 19 -9.77 -1.10 8.04
CA ILE A 19 -9.05 -2.06 7.21
C ILE A 19 -9.01 -1.63 5.75
N VAL A 20 -7.86 -1.82 5.13
CA VAL A 20 -7.64 -1.60 3.70
C VAL A 20 -8.03 -2.85 2.94
N LEU A 21 -8.93 -2.70 1.96
CA LEU A 21 -9.49 -3.78 1.18
C LEU A 21 -9.41 -3.51 -0.31
N VAL A 22 -9.48 -4.59 -1.08
CA VAL A 22 -9.55 -4.56 -2.54
C VAL A 22 -10.86 -5.18 -2.98
N GLY A 23 -11.57 -4.52 -3.89
CA GLY A 23 -12.83 -5.03 -4.41
C GLY A 23 -13.17 -4.45 -5.76
N LYS A 24 -14.32 -4.87 -6.28
CA LYS A 24 -14.81 -4.43 -7.58
C LYS A 24 -15.29 -2.98 -7.51
N SER A 25 -14.87 -2.16 -8.47
CA SER A 25 -15.44 -0.84 -8.67
C SER A 25 -16.88 -0.95 -9.19
N LEU A 26 -17.77 -0.09 -8.72
CA LEU A 26 -19.15 -0.01 -9.25
C LEU A 26 -19.21 0.71 -10.61
N SER A 27 -18.17 1.47 -10.96
CA SER A 27 -18.12 2.32 -12.16
C SER A 27 -17.08 1.89 -13.18
N SER A 28 -16.31 0.83 -12.92
CA SER A 28 -15.31 0.29 -13.84
C SER A 28 -15.04 -1.19 -13.56
N ASP A 29 -14.50 -1.90 -14.55
CA ASP A 29 -14.04 -3.29 -14.37
C ASP A 29 -12.66 -3.39 -13.68
N GLN A 30 -12.11 -2.26 -13.22
CA GLN A 30 -10.85 -2.25 -12.49
C GLN A 30 -11.10 -2.41 -10.99
N PRO A 31 -10.30 -3.23 -10.29
CA PRO A 31 -10.37 -3.28 -8.85
C PRO A 31 -9.97 -1.94 -8.24
N VAL A 32 -10.59 -1.62 -7.12
CA VAL A 32 -10.32 -0.40 -6.35
C VAL A 32 -9.92 -0.75 -4.94
N ILE A 33 -9.09 0.12 -4.38
CA ILE A 33 -8.79 0.14 -2.97
C ILE A 33 -9.82 0.98 -2.24
N TYR A 34 -10.29 0.47 -1.11
CA TYR A 34 -11.14 1.22 -0.20
C TYR A 34 -10.82 0.85 1.25
N VAL A 35 -11.28 1.69 2.16
CA VAL A 35 -11.06 1.56 3.60
C VAL A 35 -12.41 1.55 4.28
N ARG A 36 -12.62 0.61 5.20
CA ARG A 36 -13.85 0.55 6.00
C ARG A 36 -13.55 0.21 7.45
N ASP A 37 -14.52 0.40 8.32
CA ASP A 37 -14.39 0.05 9.73
C ASP A 37 -14.19 -1.46 9.90
N MET A 38 -13.31 -1.81 10.83
CA MET A 38 -13.00 -3.21 11.14
C MET A 38 -14.13 -3.80 11.98
N GLN A 39 -14.74 -4.90 11.54
CA GLN A 39 -15.71 -5.64 12.34
C GLN A 39 -15.06 -6.86 13.00
N GLU A 40 -15.34 -7.11 14.29
CA GLU A 40 -14.71 -8.17 15.10
C GLU A 40 -14.84 -9.59 14.52
N THR A 41 -15.84 -9.83 13.66
CA THR A 41 -16.11 -11.16 13.07
C THR A 41 -15.58 -11.31 11.65
N GLU A 42 -14.90 -10.29 11.11
CA GLU A 42 -14.54 -10.25 9.71
C GLU A 42 -13.34 -11.15 9.41
N LYS A 43 -13.58 -12.27 8.72
CA LYS A 43 -12.50 -13.06 8.11
C LYS A 43 -11.94 -12.30 6.93
N VAL A 44 -10.87 -11.54 7.17
CA VAL A 44 -10.18 -10.80 6.12
C VAL A 44 -9.49 -11.78 5.18
N LYS A 45 -9.90 -11.80 3.91
CA LYS A 45 -9.31 -12.66 2.88
C LYS A 45 -8.27 -11.94 2.01
N HIS A 46 -8.11 -10.62 2.19
CA HIS A 46 -7.29 -9.78 1.33
C HIS A 46 -5.87 -9.66 1.87
N LYS A 47 -5.04 -10.64 1.52
CA LYS A 47 -3.60 -10.63 1.82
C LYS A 47 -2.90 -9.52 1.05
N VAL A 48 -1.91 -8.92 1.69
CA VAL A 48 -1.00 -7.96 1.07
C VAL A 48 0.42 -8.53 1.12
N THR A 49 1.05 -8.65 -0.04
CA THR A 49 2.47 -8.97 -0.17
C THR A 49 3.25 -7.68 -0.30
N VAL A 50 4.21 -7.47 0.59
CA VAL A 50 5.07 -6.30 0.61
C VAL A 50 6.46 -6.70 0.15
N TYR A 51 6.89 -6.04 -0.91
CA TYR A 51 8.23 -6.16 -1.46
C TYR A 51 9.08 -5.03 -0.90
N LYS A 52 10.18 -5.38 -0.24
CA LYS A 52 11.11 -4.43 0.34
C LYS A 52 12.36 -4.36 -0.53
N MET A 53 12.74 -3.16 -0.91
CA MET A 53 13.92 -2.93 -1.74
C MET A 53 14.86 -1.95 -1.05
N GLN A 54 16.10 -2.39 -0.83
CA GLN A 54 17.15 -1.49 -0.40
C GLN A 54 17.47 -0.52 -1.53
N ARG A 55 17.37 0.80 -1.27
CA ARG A 55 17.66 1.84 -2.27
C ARG A 55 19.05 2.45 -2.06
N ASP A 56 19.36 2.76 -0.81
CA ASP A 56 20.66 3.23 -0.32
C ASP A 56 20.92 2.67 1.08
N SER A 57 22.00 3.06 1.77
CA SER A 57 22.35 2.50 3.08
C SER A 57 21.31 2.74 4.17
N ASN A 58 20.45 3.76 4.01
CA ASN A 58 19.53 4.23 5.06
C ASN A 58 18.05 4.16 4.63
N SER A 59 17.77 3.72 3.40
CA SER A 59 16.45 3.81 2.82
C SER A 59 15.95 2.49 2.24
N VAL A 60 14.78 2.07 2.72
CA VAL A 60 14.03 0.91 2.22
C VAL A 60 12.75 1.40 1.56
N ALA A 61 12.61 1.11 0.26
CA ALA A 61 11.36 1.30 -0.46
C ALA A 61 10.47 0.06 -0.34
N LEU A 62 9.16 0.28 -0.39
CA LEU A 62 8.12 -0.70 -0.21
C LEU A 62 7.17 -0.65 -1.41
N ALA A 63 6.92 -1.79 -2.04
CA ALA A 63 5.82 -1.95 -2.98
C ALA A 63 4.75 -2.86 -2.36
N PHE A 64 3.49 -2.41 -2.40
CA PHE A 64 2.35 -3.15 -1.85
C PHE A 64 1.59 -3.85 -2.97
N CYS A 65 1.52 -5.17 -2.91
CA CYS A 65 0.81 -6.01 -3.86
C CYS A 65 -0.38 -6.70 -3.19
N PHE A 66 -1.53 -6.60 -3.82
CA PHE A 66 -2.78 -7.22 -3.38
C PHE A 66 -3.20 -8.25 -4.41
N LEU A 67 -3.58 -9.44 -3.93
CA LEU A 67 -4.14 -10.47 -4.78
C LEU A 67 -5.65 -10.26 -4.89
N TYR A 68 -6.15 -10.05 -6.10
CA TYR A 68 -7.57 -9.97 -6.40
C TYR A 68 -7.89 -10.87 -7.57
N GLU A 69 -8.83 -11.81 -7.39
CA GLU A 69 -9.18 -12.84 -8.39
C GLU A 69 -7.95 -13.57 -8.97
N ASN A 70 -6.99 -13.92 -8.09
CA ASN A 70 -5.71 -14.56 -8.43
C ASN A 70 -4.79 -13.72 -9.33
N GLN A 71 -5.01 -12.42 -9.45
CA GLN A 71 -4.16 -11.50 -10.20
C GLN A 71 -3.48 -10.49 -9.26
N PRO A 72 -2.18 -10.18 -9.48
CA PRO A 72 -1.45 -9.22 -8.66
C PRO A 72 -1.79 -7.80 -9.08
N PHE A 73 -2.14 -6.96 -8.10
CA PHE A 73 -2.36 -5.54 -8.27
C PHE A 73 -1.49 -4.74 -7.31
N PHE A 74 -0.77 -3.76 -7.83
CA PHE A 74 0.11 -2.91 -7.05
C PHE A 74 -0.52 -1.56 -6.77
N PHE A 75 -0.21 -0.99 -5.61
CA PHE A 75 -0.44 0.44 -5.39
C PHE A 75 0.39 1.23 -6.38
N VAL A 76 -0.25 2.17 -7.07
CA VAL A 76 0.40 3.09 -8.00
C VAL A 76 -0.09 4.50 -7.75
N VAL A 77 0.86 5.41 -7.53
CA VAL A 77 0.59 6.85 -7.43
C VAL A 77 0.28 7.43 -8.80
N LYS A 78 -0.89 8.08 -8.91
CA LYS A 78 -1.32 8.82 -10.10
C LYS A 78 -1.84 10.20 -9.68
N GLY A 79 -0.98 11.20 -9.74
CA GLY A 79 -1.30 12.55 -9.26
C GLY A 79 -1.48 12.57 -7.74
N ASN A 80 -2.69 12.91 -7.27
CA ASN A 80 -3.03 12.91 -5.84
C ASN A 80 -3.77 11.64 -5.39
N ASP A 81 -3.87 10.64 -6.26
CA ASP A 81 -4.63 9.42 -6.03
C ASP A 81 -3.71 8.19 -5.98
N VAL A 82 -4.20 7.13 -5.31
CA VAL A 82 -3.53 5.81 -5.28
C VAL A 82 -4.47 4.80 -5.92
N LYS A 83 -4.01 4.21 -7.02
CA LYS A 83 -4.78 3.24 -7.79
C LYS A 83 -4.19 1.85 -7.66
N LEU A 84 -4.99 0.85 -8.00
CA LEU A 84 -4.55 -0.52 -8.18
C LEU A 84 -4.30 -0.77 -9.66
N GLU A 85 -3.08 -1.14 -10.01
CA GLU A 85 -2.73 -1.50 -11.38
C GLU A 85 -2.21 -2.92 -11.46
N LYS A 86 -2.68 -3.63 -12.48
CA LYS A 86 -2.21 -4.97 -12.78
C LYS A 86 -0.80 -4.88 -13.34
N ILE A 87 0.17 -5.34 -12.55
CA ILE A 87 1.57 -5.44 -12.98
C ILE A 87 1.98 -6.89 -12.75
N THR A 88 2.10 -7.66 -13.83
CA THR A 88 2.40 -9.10 -13.75
C THR A 88 3.86 -9.39 -13.45
N ASP A 89 4.76 -8.49 -13.85
CA ASP A 89 6.17 -8.58 -13.53
C ASP A 89 6.49 -7.75 -12.27
N VAL A 90 6.78 -8.44 -11.17
CA VAL A 90 7.14 -7.81 -9.89
C VAL A 90 8.36 -6.90 -10.04
N LYS A 91 9.34 -7.25 -10.89
CA LYS A 91 10.53 -6.42 -11.09
C LYS A 91 10.19 -5.08 -11.73
N THR A 92 9.22 -5.06 -12.65
CA THR A 92 8.66 -3.84 -13.22
C THR A 92 8.02 -2.98 -12.13
N ALA A 93 7.20 -3.56 -11.25
CA ALA A 93 6.60 -2.82 -10.14
C ALA A 93 7.67 -2.27 -9.16
N CYS A 94 8.65 -3.08 -8.78
CA CYS A 94 9.76 -2.68 -7.92
C CYS A 94 10.69 -1.64 -8.57
N SER A 95 10.69 -1.50 -9.90
CA SER A 95 11.50 -0.48 -10.58
C SER A 95 10.75 0.83 -10.82
N ASP A 96 9.41 0.78 -10.85
CA ASP A 96 8.57 1.95 -11.03
C ASP A 96 8.39 2.72 -9.72
N VAL A 97 8.99 3.91 -9.64
CA VAL A 97 8.93 4.79 -8.46
C VAL A 97 7.51 5.14 -8.00
N ARG A 98 6.52 5.09 -8.89
CA ARG A 98 5.10 5.33 -8.55
C ARG A 98 4.51 4.21 -7.72
N CYS A 99 5.10 3.02 -7.76
CA CYS A 99 4.69 1.89 -6.93
C CYS A 99 5.31 1.91 -5.54
N LEU A 100 6.24 2.85 -5.28
CA LEU A 100 7.13 2.78 -4.13
C LEU A 100 6.74 3.78 -3.04
N PHE A 101 6.83 3.28 -1.81
CA PHE A 101 6.57 4.03 -0.59
C PHE A 101 7.67 3.78 0.43
N GLN A 102 7.77 4.65 1.44
CA GLN A 102 8.73 4.53 2.53
C GLN A 102 8.02 4.76 3.85
N TRP A 103 8.40 4.01 4.89
CA TRP A 103 8.06 4.40 6.25
C TRP A 103 8.82 5.69 6.57
N ASN A 104 8.11 6.79 6.82
CA ASN A 104 8.75 8.05 7.23
C ASN A 104 9.02 8.06 8.73
N GLU A 105 7.98 7.75 9.51
CA GLU A 105 8.03 7.60 10.95
C GLU A 105 7.28 6.31 11.30
N LYS A 106 7.81 5.54 12.26
CA LYS A 106 7.23 4.29 12.71
C LYS A 106 7.25 4.22 14.23
N SER A 107 6.07 4.14 14.85
CA SER A 107 5.88 3.94 16.29
C SER A 107 5.33 2.53 16.53
N GLY A 108 6.20 1.62 16.95
CA GLY A 108 5.85 0.21 17.10
C GLY A 108 5.46 -0.44 15.77
N GLU A 109 4.21 -0.89 15.65
CA GLU A 109 3.67 -1.51 14.44
C GLU A 109 3.05 -0.51 13.45
N TRP A 110 2.80 0.71 13.91
CA TRP A 110 2.13 1.77 13.15
C TRP A 110 3.15 2.71 12.54
N GLY A 111 2.90 3.24 11.35
CA GLY A 111 3.76 4.25 10.74
C GLY A 111 3.10 5.01 9.60
N ASN A 112 3.74 6.09 9.18
CA ASN A 112 3.28 6.89 8.05
C ASN A 112 3.97 6.45 6.76
N LEU A 113 3.20 6.26 5.71
CA LEU A 113 3.72 5.87 4.39
C LEU A 113 3.88 7.08 3.50
N LYS A 114 5.12 7.38 3.14
CA LYS A 114 5.52 8.47 2.26
C LYS A 114 5.65 7.97 0.83
N SER A 115 5.19 8.73 -0.16
CA SER A 115 5.40 8.38 -1.56
C SER A 115 6.85 8.64 -1.97
N VAL A 116 7.45 7.72 -2.72
CA VAL A 116 8.77 7.94 -3.34
C VAL A 116 8.65 8.80 -4.61
N ALA A 117 7.58 8.62 -5.39
CA ALA A 117 7.33 9.44 -6.59
C ALA A 117 6.96 10.89 -6.26
N GLU A 118 6.31 11.11 -5.11
CA GLU A 118 5.88 12.43 -4.64
C GLU A 118 6.44 12.69 -3.21
N PRO A 119 7.72 13.06 -3.05
CA PRO A 119 8.42 13.06 -1.74
C PRO A 119 7.91 14.07 -0.71
N GLN A 120 6.92 14.90 -1.04
CA GLN A 120 6.26 15.82 -0.10
C GLN A 120 4.87 15.31 0.32
N LYS A 121 4.47 14.13 -0.16
CA LYS A 121 3.15 13.55 0.05
C LYS A 121 3.20 12.20 0.74
N TYR A 122 2.14 11.94 1.49
CA TYR A 122 1.95 10.76 2.31
C TYR A 122 0.59 10.13 2.02
N LEU A 123 0.47 8.83 2.28
CA LEU A 123 -0.81 8.15 2.26
C LEU A 123 -1.74 8.75 3.30
N ARG A 124 -2.96 9.06 2.88
CA ARG A 124 -4.08 9.52 3.71
C ARG A 124 -5.37 8.84 3.29
N ILE A 125 -6.41 8.97 4.11
CA ILE A 125 -7.76 8.52 3.76
C ILE A 125 -8.66 9.72 3.44
N VAL A 126 -9.33 9.69 2.30
CA VAL A 126 -10.39 10.64 1.92
C VAL A 126 -11.56 9.83 1.36
N ASP A 127 -12.78 10.06 1.86
CA ASP A 127 -14.00 9.37 1.43
C ASP A 127 -13.83 7.84 1.34
N ASN A 128 -13.26 7.24 2.38
CA ASN A 128 -12.98 5.81 2.46
C ASN A 128 -12.06 5.26 1.36
N LYS A 129 -11.21 6.11 0.78
CA LYS A 129 -10.19 5.73 -0.21
C LYS A 129 -8.80 6.12 0.25
N VAL A 130 -7.80 5.33 -0.14
CA VAL A 130 -6.40 5.68 0.04
C VAL A 130 -6.01 6.68 -1.04
N THR A 131 -5.51 7.84 -0.65
CA THR A 131 -5.06 8.91 -1.55
C THR A 131 -3.74 9.50 -1.04
N LEU A 132 -3.22 10.53 -1.73
CA LEU A 132 -2.06 11.29 -1.28
C LEU A 132 -2.45 12.66 -0.73
N GLY A 133 -1.75 13.10 0.31
CA GLY A 133 -1.86 14.44 0.87
C GLY A 133 -0.61 14.89 1.60
N THR A 134 -0.68 16.07 2.20
CA THR A 134 0.41 16.68 2.95
C THR A 134 0.51 16.11 4.37
N TRP A 135 1.62 16.40 5.07
CA TRP A 135 1.91 15.88 6.41
C TRP A 135 0.78 16.06 7.43
N ASN A 136 0.10 17.21 7.42
CA ASN A 136 -1.03 17.52 8.32
C ASN A 136 -2.29 16.64 8.13
N GLN A 137 -2.31 15.78 7.10
CA GLN A 137 -3.44 14.91 6.75
C GLN A 137 -3.05 13.43 6.76
N VAL A 138 -1.81 13.12 7.18
CA VAL A 138 -1.29 11.77 7.15
C VAL A 138 -1.99 10.89 8.18
N VAL A 139 -2.17 9.62 7.82
CA VAL A 139 -2.64 8.60 8.77
C VAL A 139 -1.55 7.56 8.99
N GLU A 140 -1.69 6.81 10.07
CA GLU A 140 -0.81 5.68 10.36
C GLU A 140 -1.39 4.40 9.77
N PHE A 141 -0.51 3.60 9.19
CA PHE A 141 -0.80 2.27 8.68
C PHE A 141 -0.06 1.21 9.47
N ARG A 142 -0.65 0.03 9.56
CA ARG A 142 -0.02 -1.18 10.10
C ARG A 142 -0.17 -2.34 9.12
N LEU A 143 0.83 -3.20 9.06
CA LEU A 143 0.77 -4.48 8.35
C LEU A 143 0.63 -5.59 9.37
N ASN A 144 -0.51 -6.30 9.36
CA ASN A 144 -0.81 -7.32 10.35
C ASN A 144 -0.55 -8.73 9.77
N SER A 145 0.26 -9.52 10.46
CA SER A 145 0.62 -10.89 10.07
C SER A 145 -0.19 -11.98 10.78
N LYS A 146 -1.05 -11.61 11.75
CA LYS A 146 -1.83 -12.54 12.58
C LYS A 146 -3.31 -12.52 12.23
#